data_AF-A0A356M224-F1
#
_entry.id   AF-A0A356M224-F1
#
_cell.length_a   1.000
_cell.length_b   1.000
_cell.length_c   1.000
_cell.angle_alpha   90.00
_cell.angle_beta   90.00
_cell.angle_gamma   90.00
#
_symmetry.space_group_name_H-M   'P 1'
#
loop_
_entity.id
_entity.type
_entity.pdbx_description
1 polymer ?
#
loop_
_entity_poly.entity_id
_entity_poly.type
_entity_poly.pdbx_seq_one_letter_code
_entity_poly.pdbx_strand_id
1 'polypeptide(L)'
;MTGFSEGIHRVNLLFDHETADIRVRSPYTYQALEIMLKRPGALLVRIPSWADPRQLSVAGARPAGFSNGYLFLAQPMVNQPVTIRFPLAEQELLLHHRTHDIRVRLRGDQVMAMDNFGMDLTFFDPIEG
;
A
#
# COMPACT_ATOMS: atom_id res chain seq x y z
N MET A 1 -8.01 1.52 5.29
CA MET A 1 -9.32 1.12 5.80
C MET A 1 -10.15 0.68 4.62
N THR A 2 -10.79 -0.47 4.71
CA THR A 2 -11.69 -0.99 3.69
C THR A 2 -13.12 -0.49 3.93
N GLY A 3 -13.95 -0.43 2.90
CA GLY A 3 -15.38 -0.12 3.04
C GLY A 3 -16.19 -0.64 1.86
N PHE A 4 -17.48 -0.84 2.08
CA PHE A 4 -18.42 -1.23 1.04
C PHE A 4 -19.66 -0.33 1.10
N SER A 5 -19.96 0.37 0.00
CA SER A 5 -21.16 1.19 -0.13
C SER A 5 -21.62 1.21 -1.59
N GLU A 6 -22.94 1.19 -1.82
CA GLU A 6 -23.53 1.29 -3.17
C GLU A 6 -22.96 0.29 -4.20
N GLY A 7 -22.59 -0.91 -3.78
CA GLY A 7 -22.01 -1.91 -4.67
C GLY A 7 -20.53 -1.71 -5.00
N ILE A 8 -19.83 -0.83 -4.29
CA ILE A 8 -18.41 -0.53 -4.50
C ILE A 8 -17.61 -0.85 -3.25
N HIS A 9 -16.62 -1.72 -3.41
CA HIS A 9 -15.56 -1.98 -2.44
C HIS A 9 -14.45 -0.93 -2.57
N ARG A 10 -14.02 -0.37 -1.45
CA ARG A 10 -12.91 0.60 -1.39
C ARG A 10 -11.80 0.05 -0.51
N VAL A 11 -10.56 0.10 -1.00
CA VAL A 11 -9.35 -0.25 -0.25
C VAL A 11 -8.45 0.98 -0.22
N ASN A 12 -8.33 1.63 0.95
CA ASN A 12 -7.55 2.88 1.09
C ASN A 12 -6.17 2.69 1.74
N LEU A 13 -5.96 1.61 2.49
CA LEU A 13 -4.71 1.35 3.20
C LEU A 13 -4.30 -0.10 2.95
N LEU A 14 -3.01 -0.34 2.79
CA LEU A 14 -2.45 -1.59 2.31
C LEU A 14 -1.96 -2.47 3.45
N PHE A 15 -2.86 -2.85 4.36
CA PHE A 15 -2.58 -3.75 5.48
C PHE A 15 -3.43 -5.02 5.38
N ASP A 16 -3.00 -6.07 6.08
CA ASP A 16 -3.77 -7.30 6.20
C ASP A 16 -5.09 -7.01 6.90
N HIS A 17 -6.20 -7.33 6.24
CA HIS A 17 -7.53 -7.05 6.78
C HIS A 17 -8.56 -7.99 6.21
N GLU A 18 -9.50 -8.41 7.04
CA GLU A 18 -10.59 -9.28 6.63
C GLU A 18 -11.90 -8.85 7.27
N THR A 19 -12.95 -8.79 6.45
CA THR A 19 -14.33 -8.53 6.85
C THR A 19 -15.24 -9.60 6.25
N ALA A 20 -16.55 -9.47 6.48
CA ALA A 20 -17.54 -10.32 5.80
C ALA A 20 -17.55 -10.12 4.27
N ASP A 21 -17.15 -8.95 3.78
CA ASP A 21 -17.28 -8.56 2.37
C ASP A 21 -15.98 -8.69 1.55
N ILE A 22 -14.82 -8.60 2.20
CA ILE A 22 -13.52 -8.50 1.53
C ILE A 22 -12.39 -9.04 2.41
N ARG A 23 -11.38 -9.64 1.77
CA ARG A 23 -10.07 -9.94 2.37
C ARG A 23 -8.98 -9.23 1.59
N VAL A 24 -8.07 -8.57 2.31
CA VAL A 24 -6.89 -7.87 1.78
C VAL A 24 -5.66 -8.48 2.44
N ARG A 25 -4.64 -8.80 1.63
CA ARG A 25 -3.30 -9.16 2.08
C ARG A 25 -2.30 -8.13 1.58
N SER A 26 -1.48 -7.65 2.49
CA SER A 26 -0.55 -6.56 2.30
C SER A 26 0.66 -6.96 1.43
N PRO A 27 1.13 -6.07 0.54
CA PRO A 27 2.38 -6.27 -0.18
C PRO A 27 3.60 -6.28 0.74
N TYR A 28 3.51 -5.67 1.93
CA TYR A 28 4.60 -5.64 2.91
C TYR A 28 4.90 -7.04 3.47
N THR A 29 3.87 -7.87 3.63
CA THR A 29 4.00 -9.24 4.15
C THR A 29 4.11 -10.29 3.02
N TYR A 30 3.41 -10.08 1.88
CA TYR A 30 3.18 -11.14 0.88
C TYR A 30 3.71 -10.84 -0.53
N GLN A 31 4.68 -9.92 -0.69
CA GLN A 31 5.29 -9.51 -1.97
C GLN A 31 4.34 -8.85 -3.00
N ALA A 32 3.03 -8.94 -2.80
CA ALA A 32 2.00 -8.34 -3.63
C ALA A 32 0.77 -7.98 -2.79
N LEU A 33 -0.01 -6.99 -3.26
CA LEU A 33 -1.31 -6.70 -2.69
C LEU A 33 -2.31 -7.69 -3.27
N GLU A 34 -2.86 -8.57 -2.43
CA GLU A 34 -3.91 -9.51 -2.85
C GLU A 34 -5.25 -9.10 -2.27
N ILE A 35 -6.27 -9.03 -3.11
CA ILE A 35 -7.62 -8.63 -2.71
C ILE A 35 -8.59 -9.71 -3.19
N MET A 36 -9.40 -10.23 -2.27
CA MET A 36 -10.44 -11.20 -2.56
C MET A 36 -11.78 -10.66 -2.09
N LEU A 37 -12.69 -10.43 -3.04
CA LEU A 37 -14.06 -10.03 -2.73
C LEU A 37 -14.86 -11.27 -2.32
N LYS A 38 -15.63 -11.16 -1.24
CA LYS A 38 -16.60 -12.20 -0.79
C LYS A 38 -18.02 -11.88 -1.23
N ARG A 39 -18.25 -10.64 -1.67
CA ARG A 39 -19.52 -10.13 -2.19
C ARG A 39 -19.31 -9.44 -3.54
N PRO A 40 -20.22 -9.61 -4.52
CA PRO A 40 -20.12 -8.92 -5.81
C PRO A 40 -20.09 -7.38 -5.65
N GLY A 41 -19.32 -6.73 -6.50
CA GLY A 41 -19.23 -5.26 -6.55
C GLY A 41 -17.99 -4.80 -7.29
N ALA A 42 -17.97 -3.52 -7.67
CA ALA A 42 -16.78 -2.91 -8.22
C ALA A 42 -15.72 -2.73 -7.13
N LEU A 43 -14.44 -2.59 -7.50
CA LEU A 43 -13.34 -2.41 -6.57
C LEU A 43 -12.52 -1.17 -6.93
N LEU A 44 -12.38 -0.27 -5.96
CA LEU A 44 -11.49 0.88 -5.99
C LEU A 44 -10.33 0.65 -5.02
N VAL A 45 -9.12 0.60 -5.56
CA VAL A 45 -7.89 0.42 -4.77
C VAL A 45 -7.08 1.70 -4.83
N ARG A 46 -6.81 2.31 -3.68
CA ARG A 46 -5.90 3.44 -3.59
C ARG A 46 -4.48 2.96 -3.87
N ILE A 47 -3.86 3.52 -4.89
CA ILE A 47 -2.44 3.34 -5.18
C ILE A 47 -1.69 4.46 -4.45
N PRO A 48 -0.81 4.12 -3.49
CA PRO A 48 -0.03 5.12 -2.77
C PRO A 48 0.80 5.99 -3.72
N SER A 49 1.04 7.25 -3.34
CA SER A 49 1.73 8.23 -4.21
C SER A 49 3.19 7.88 -4.49
N TRP A 50 3.82 7.08 -3.63
CA TRP A 50 5.19 6.59 -3.84
C TRP A 50 5.27 5.45 -4.86
N ALA A 51 4.16 4.78 -5.18
CA ALA A 51 4.14 3.70 -6.18
C ALA A 51 3.97 4.27 -7.59
N ASP A 52 4.88 3.93 -8.52
CA ASP A 52 4.79 4.35 -9.92
C ASP A 52 3.66 3.57 -10.64
N PRO A 53 2.58 4.24 -11.10
CA PRO A 53 1.48 3.58 -11.80
C PRO A 53 1.90 2.85 -13.08
N ARG A 54 3.01 3.24 -13.71
CA ARG A 54 3.51 2.60 -14.94
C ARG A 54 4.15 1.24 -14.68
N GLN A 55 4.49 0.96 -13.42
CA GLN A 55 5.09 -0.31 -12.99
C GLN A 55 4.08 -1.22 -12.31
N LEU A 56 2.80 -0.83 -12.27
CA LEU A 56 1.74 -1.67 -11.77
C LEU A 56 1.47 -2.83 -12.72
N SER A 57 1.37 -4.03 -12.18
CA SER A 57 0.77 -5.17 -12.85
C SER A 57 -0.42 -5.69 -12.06
N VAL A 58 -1.48 -6.05 -12.78
CA VAL A 58 -2.75 -6.52 -12.21
C VAL A 58 -3.08 -7.87 -12.82
N ALA A 59 -3.32 -8.86 -11.97
CA ALA A 59 -3.78 -10.19 -12.35
C ALA A 59 -5.13 -10.50 -11.68
N GLY A 60 -5.93 -11.38 -12.29
CA GLY A 60 -7.24 -11.79 -11.77
C GLY A 60 -8.40 -10.86 -12.11
N ALA A 61 -8.14 -9.65 -12.62
CA ALA A 61 -9.15 -8.76 -13.16
C ALA A 61 -8.53 -7.73 -14.12
N ARG A 62 -9.33 -7.23 -15.08
CA ARG A 62 -8.89 -6.18 -16.02
C ARG A 62 -9.17 -4.79 -15.42
N PRO A 63 -8.16 -3.92 -15.30
CA PRO A 63 -8.38 -2.53 -14.93
C PRO A 63 -9.32 -1.83 -15.90
N ALA A 64 -10.32 -1.13 -15.37
CA ALA A 64 -11.24 -0.29 -16.13
C ALA A 64 -10.78 1.17 -16.18
N GLY A 65 -9.89 1.59 -15.28
CA GLY A 65 -9.27 2.92 -15.31
C GLY A 65 -8.37 3.19 -14.10
N PHE A 66 -7.62 4.28 -14.20
CA PHE A 66 -6.85 4.85 -13.10
C PHE A 66 -7.08 6.36 -13.06
N SER A 67 -7.56 6.87 -11.92
CA SER A 67 -7.84 8.31 -11.75
C SER A 67 -7.79 8.69 -10.28
N ASN A 68 -7.33 9.90 -9.98
CA ASN A 68 -7.25 10.45 -8.62
C ASN A 68 -6.52 9.53 -7.61
N GLY A 69 -5.52 8.78 -8.07
CA GLY A 69 -4.78 7.82 -7.24
C GLY A 69 -5.52 6.50 -6.96
N TYR A 70 -6.62 6.23 -7.66
CA TYR A 70 -7.38 4.99 -7.53
C TYR A 70 -7.31 4.16 -8.81
N LEU A 71 -6.99 2.87 -8.64
CA LEU A 71 -7.19 1.83 -9.63
C LEU A 71 -8.64 1.34 -9.53
N PHE A 72 -9.36 1.36 -10.65
CA PHE A 72 -10.75 0.92 -10.75
C PHE A 72 -10.88 -0.41 -11.48
N LEU A 73 -11.59 -1.36 -10.88
CA LEU A 73 -11.92 -2.67 -11.43
C LEU A 73 -13.43 -2.82 -11.40
N ALA A 74 -14.07 -2.86 -12.57
CA ALA A 74 -15.52 -2.79 -12.67
C ALA A 74 -16.23 -4.04 -12.13
N GLN A 75 -15.69 -5.23 -12.41
CA GLN A 75 -16.33 -6.51 -12.07
C GLN A 75 -15.29 -7.60 -11.73
N PRO A 76 -14.56 -7.49 -10.60
CA PRO A 76 -13.74 -8.59 -10.11
C PRO A 76 -14.60 -9.81 -9.76
N MET A 77 -14.08 -11.02 -10.00
CA MET A 77 -14.79 -12.24 -9.64
C MET A 77 -14.75 -12.45 -8.11
N VAL A 78 -15.90 -12.85 -7.54
CA VAL A 78 -16.01 -13.19 -6.12
C VAL A 78 -15.22 -14.48 -5.83
N ASN A 79 -14.58 -14.53 -4.66
CA ASN A 79 -13.74 -15.62 -4.18
C ASN A 79 -12.53 -15.94 -5.09
N GLN A 80 -12.17 -15.03 -5.99
CA GLN A 80 -10.92 -15.09 -6.76
C GLN A 80 -10.01 -13.93 -6.37
N PRO A 81 -8.69 -14.16 -6.25
CA PRO A 81 -7.76 -13.11 -5.91
C PRO A 81 -7.53 -12.17 -7.10
N VAL A 82 -7.64 -10.87 -6.85
CA VAL A 82 -7.01 -9.83 -7.64
C VAL A 82 -5.64 -9.57 -7.03
N THR A 83 -4.58 -9.74 -7.81
CA THR A 83 -3.21 -9.49 -7.36
C THR A 83 -2.67 -8.24 -8.04
N ILE A 84 -2.24 -7.27 -7.25
CA ILE A 84 -1.63 -6.02 -7.70
C ILE A 84 -0.18 -6.02 -7.23
N ARG A 85 0.76 -5.90 -8.18
CA ARG A 85 2.19 -5.78 -7.90
C ARG A 85 2.70 -4.42 -8.34
N PHE A 86 3.54 -3.84 -7.51
CA PHE A 86 4.34 -2.65 -7.77
C PHE A 86 5.59 -2.74 -6.89
N PRO A 87 6.72 -2.14 -7.30
CA PRO A 87 7.92 -2.17 -6.47
C PRO A 87 7.73 -1.43 -5.15
N LEU A 88 8.09 -2.09 -4.04
CA LEU A 88 8.28 -1.46 -2.74
C LEU A 88 9.72 -0.96 -2.64
N ALA A 89 10.04 0.09 -3.41
CA ALA A 89 11.39 0.66 -3.43
C ALA A 89 11.75 1.29 -2.07
N GLU A 90 13.01 1.15 -1.70
CA GLU A 90 13.57 1.92 -0.59
C GLU A 90 13.88 3.34 -1.06
N GLN A 91 13.59 4.31 -0.20
CA GLN A 91 13.84 5.72 -0.43
C GLN A 91 14.36 6.36 0.85
N GLU A 92 15.24 7.34 0.70
CA GLU A 92 15.69 8.19 1.81
C GLU A 92 14.97 9.52 1.73
N LEU A 93 14.39 9.94 2.85
CA LEU A 93 13.79 11.25 3.04
C LEU A 93 14.63 12.05 4.03
N LEU A 94 14.79 13.33 3.74
CA LEU A 94 15.35 14.30 4.68
C LEU A 94 14.22 15.11 5.29
N LEU A 95 13.95 14.90 6.57
CA LEU A 95 12.98 15.70 7.31
C LEU A 95 13.69 16.91 7.91
N HIS A 96 13.26 18.10 7.52
CA HIS A 96 13.79 19.34 8.05
C HIS A 96 13.16 19.66 9.40
N HIS A 97 13.93 19.50 10.47
CA HIS A 97 13.59 20.02 11.79
C HIS A 97 14.30 21.37 12.01
N ARG A 98 13.78 22.21 12.91
CA ARG A 98 14.29 23.57 13.13
C ARG A 98 15.78 23.63 13.46
N THR A 99 16.33 22.59 14.07
CA THR A 99 17.70 22.56 14.63
C THR A 99 18.64 21.61 13.92
N HIS A 100 18.14 20.70 13.08
CA HIS A 100 18.92 19.73 12.33
C HIS A 100 18.02 19.05 11.29
N ASP A 101 18.64 18.42 10.31
CA ASP A 101 17.95 17.51 9.42
C ASP A 101 17.90 16.10 10.03
N ILE A 102 16.90 15.33 9.62
CA ILE A 102 16.72 13.95 10.07
C ILE A 102 16.57 13.07 8.84
N ARG A 103 17.51 12.17 8.60
CA ARG A 103 17.40 11.15 7.55
C ARG A 103 16.46 10.04 8.01
N VAL A 104 15.59 9.63 7.10
CA VAL A 104 14.66 8.52 7.29
C VAL A 104 14.71 7.63 6.06
N ARG A 105 15.01 6.34 6.26
CA ARG A 105 14.90 5.33 5.21
C ARG A 105 13.52 4.71 5.27
N LEU A 106 12.76 4.81 4.19
CA LEU A 106 11.45 4.22 4.02
C LEU A 106 11.47 3.09 3.00
N ARG A 107 10.60 2.10 3.19
CA ARG A 107 10.18 1.17 2.14
C ARG A 107 8.68 1.31 1.97
N GLY A 108 8.24 1.94 0.87
CA GLY A 108 6.86 2.44 0.78
C GLY A 108 6.55 3.43 1.91
N ASP A 109 5.60 3.10 2.78
CA ASP A 109 5.24 3.87 3.99
C ASP A 109 5.85 3.30 5.28
N GLN A 110 6.61 2.21 5.21
CA GLN A 110 7.28 1.61 6.37
C GLN A 110 8.59 2.33 6.67
N VAL A 111 8.78 2.81 7.90
CA VAL A 111 10.09 3.29 8.37
C VAL A 111 11.00 2.09 8.61
N MET A 112 12.12 2.05 7.90
CA MET A 112 13.15 1.01 8.01
C MET A 112 14.26 1.44 8.98
N ALA A 113 14.71 2.69 8.86
CA ALA A 113 15.75 3.25 9.71
C ALA A 113 15.62 4.78 9.80
N MET A 114 16.19 5.37 10.84
CA MET A 114 16.15 6.82 11.07
C MET A 114 17.42 7.27 11.80
N ASP A 115 17.84 8.52 11.59
CA ASP A 115 18.91 9.09 12.42
C ASP A 115 18.51 9.06 13.91
N ASN A 116 19.39 8.53 14.75
CA ASN A 116 19.16 8.40 16.20
C ASN A 116 19.85 9.48 17.04
N PHE A 117 20.70 10.32 16.43
CA PHE A 117 21.46 11.38 17.09
C PHE A 117 22.26 10.91 18.33
N GLY A 118 22.73 9.66 18.33
CA GLY A 118 23.47 9.08 19.45
C GLY A 118 22.60 8.64 20.63
N MET A 119 21.29 8.47 20.42
CA MET A 119 20.37 7.92 21.42
C MET A 119 20.27 6.39 21.30
N ASP A 120 20.40 5.69 22.43
CA ASP A 120 20.39 4.21 22.48
C ASP A 120 18.98 3.59 22.58
N LEU A 121 17.95 4.39 22.85
CA LEU A 121 16.55 3.94 23.01
C LEU A 121 15.67 4.52 21.90
N THR A 122 15.90 4.10 20.66
CA THR A 122 15.09 4.51 19.51
C THR A 122 14.09 3.43 19.11
N PHE A 123 12.95 3.87 18.57
CA PHE A 123 11.91 2.98 18.03
C PHE A 123 12.31 2.32 16.70
N PHE A 124 13.28 2.89 16.00
CA PHE A 124 13.76 2.43 14.70
C PHE A 124 15.27 2.23 14.74
N ASP A 125 15.75 1.33 13.89
CA ASP A 125 17.17 1.09 13.70
C ASP A 125 17.87 2.38 13.23
N PRO A 126 19.12 2.63 13.68
CA PRO A 126 19.87 3.81 13.27
C PRO A 126 20.32 3.70 11.82
N ILE A 127 20.38 4.85 11.12
CA ILE A 127 21.10 4.94 9.85
C ILE A 127 22.61 5.00 10.16
N GLU A 128 23.33 3.93 9.85
CA GLU A 128 24.80 3.94 9.89
C GLU A 128 25.37 4.84 8.78
N GLY A 129 26.41 5.59 9.12
CA GLY A 129 27.08 6.56 8.23
C GLY A 129 28.15 5.94 7.35
#